data_AF-A0A317L4P7-F1
#
_entry.id   AF-A0A317L4P7-F1
#
_cell.length_a   1.000
_cell.length_b   1.000
_cell.length_c   1.000
_cell.angle_alpha   90.00
_cell.angle_beta   90.00
_cell.angle_gamma   90.00
#
_symmetry.space_group_name_H-M   'P 1'
#
loop_
_entity.id
_entity.type
_entity.pdbx_description
1 polymer ?
#
loop_
_entity_poly.entity_id
_entity_poly.type
_entity_poly.pdbx_seq_one_letter_code
_entity_poly.pdbx_strand_id
1 'polypeptide(L)'
;MSKNKIFTEMLRFIRMKFRMFTENYKTAVKNGASVAGKDIKKAVEDRDQPFEEIVWKSFEAFKKGVLFAAKQLVDFGAEEVDPMKEKSNKNKRH
;
A
#
# COMPACT_ATOMS: atom_id res chain seq x y z
N MET A 1 -28.90 12.54 21.10
CA MET A 1 -28.55 12.14 19.71
C MET A 1 -29.12 10.73 19.48
N SER A 2 -29.89 10.47 18.43
CA SER A 2 -30.52 9.13 18.25
C SER A 2 -29.48 8.08 17.83
N LYS A 3 -29.69 6.81 18.21
CA LYS A 3 -28.82 5.67 17.85
C LYS A 3 -28.61 5.56 16.33
N ASN A 4 -29.64 5.85 15.54
CA ASN A 4 -29.57 5.86 14.07
C ASN A 4 -28.60 6.92 13.53
N LYS A 5 -28.54 8.11 14.13
CA LYS A 5 -27.61 9.17 13.69
C LYS A 5 -26.15 8.75 13.91
N ILE A 6 -25.85 8.14 15.06
CA ILE A 6 -24.49 7.65 15.39
C ILE A 6 -24.08 6.54 14.42
N PHE A 7 -24.98 5.60 14.15
CA PHE A 7 -24.73 4.49 13.22
C PHE A 7 -24.47 4.98 11.79
N THR A 8 -25.26 5.93 11.29
CA THR A 8 -25.08 6.53 9.96
C THR A 8 -23.73 7.25 9.83
N GLU A 9 -23.33 8.00 10.87
CA GLU A 9 -22.03 8.67 10.90
C GLU A 9 -20.87 7.66 10.90
N MET A 10 -21.00 6.57 11.65
CA MET A 10 -20.00 5.50 11.67
C MET A 10 -19.87 4.82 10.31
N LEU A 11 -20.99 4.49 9.64
CA LEU A 11 -20.97 3.93 8.29
C LEU A 11 -20.35 4.88 7.28
N ARG A 12 -20.64 6.19 7.38
CA ARG A 12 -20.03 7.20 6.51
C ARG A 12 -18.52 7.26 6.70
N PHE A 13 -18.06 7.22 7.95
CA PHE A 13 -16.63 7.18 8.28
C PHE A 13 -15.94 5.93 7.73
N ILE A 14 -16.53 4.74 7.94
CA ILE A 14 -15.99 3.47 7.43
C ILE A 14 -15.89 3.51 5.90
N ARG A 15 -16.94 3.95 5.21
CA ARG A 15 -16.96 4.06 3.75
C ARG A 15 -15.87 4.99 3.23
N MET A 16 -15.64 6.12 3.91
CA MET A 16 -14.57 7.05 3.59
C MET A 16 -13.19 6.42 3.77
N LYS A 17 -12.94 5.76 4.92
CA LYS A 17 -11.67 5.06 5.18
C LYS A 17 -11.42 3.93 4.19
N PHE A 18 -12.45 3.16 3.85
CA PHE A 18 -12.35 2.08 2.86
C PHE A 18 -11.98 2.63 1.47
N ARG A 19 -12.60 3.73 1.05
CA ARG A 19 -12.24 4.39 -0.22
C ARG A 19 -10.77 4.81 -0.25
N MET A 20 -10.27 5.43 0.82
CA MET A 20 -8.86 5.82 0.90
C MET A 20 -7.93 4.61 0.86
N PHE A 21 -8.27 3.55 1.59
CA PHE A 21 -7.53 2.29 1.53
C PHE A 21 -7.48 1.72 0.10
N THR A 22 -8.59 1.69 -0.62
CA THR A 22 -8.62 1.14 -1.99
C THR A 22 -7.76 1.94 -2.97
N GLU A 23 -7.74 3.27 -2.86
CA GLU A 23 -6.90 4.11 -3.71
C GLU A 23 -5.41 3.95 -3.39
N ASN A 24 -5.06 3.87 -2.10
CA ASN A 24 -3.69 3.63 -1.65
C ASN A 24 -3.22 2.23 -2.07
N TYR A 25 -4.07 1.21 -1.92
CA TYR A 25 -3.80 -0.16 -2.39
C TYR A 25 -3.53 -0.19 -3.89
N LYS A 26 -4.41 0.41 -4.70
CA LYS A 26 -4.24 0.47 -6.16
C LYS A 26 -2.92 1.15 -6.54
N THR A 27 -2.59 2.25 -5.87
CA THR A 27 -1.35 2.99 -6.09
C THR A 27 -0.12 2.17 -5.72
N ALA A 28 -0.12 1.55 -4.54
CA ALA A 28 0.96 0.69 -4.07
C ALA A 28 1.21 -0.50 -5.00
N VAL A 29 0.15 -1.20 -5.41
CA VAL A 29 0.23 -2.33 -6.36
C VAL A 29 0.77 -1.87 -7.71
N LYS A 30 0.29 -0.74 -8.25
CA LYS A 30 0.78 -0.19 -9.52
C LYS A 30 2.27 0.13 -9.44
N ASN A 31 2.71 0.74 -8.34
CA ASN A 31 4.12 1.09 -8.15
C ASN A 31 4.99 -0.16 -7.98
N GLY A 32 4.55 -1.13 -7.18
CA GLY A 32 5.22 -2.42 -7.02
C GLY A 32 5.36 -3.18 -8.34
N ALA A 33 4.30 -3.21 -9.16
CA ALA A 33 4.34 -3.80 -10.49
C ALA A 33 5.32 -3.07 -11.43
N SER A 34 5.42 -1.74 -11.34
CA SER A 34 6.42 -0.97 -12.10
C SER A 34 7.85 -1.32 -11.69
N VAL A 35 8.11 -1.51 -10.39
CA VAL A 35 9.41 -1.94 -9.88
C VAL A 35 9.76 -3.34 -10.37
N ALA A 36 8.84 -4.31 -10.23
CA ALA A 36 9.04 -5.67 -10.69
C ALA A 36 9.25 -5.72 -12.21
N GLY A 37 8.43 -5.01 -12.99
CA GLY A 37 8.50 -5.02 -14.45
C GLY A 37 9.83 -4.52 -15.01
N LYS A 38 10.48 -3.55 -14.35
CA LYS A 38 11.82 -3.08 -14.75
C LYS A 38 12.87 -4.18 -14.62
N ASP A 39 12.83 -4.93 -13.53
CA ASP A 39 13.83 -5.96 -13.24
C ASP A 39 13.54 -7.25 -14.03
N ILE A 40 12.27 -7.61 -14.22
CA ILE A 40 11.86 -8.69 -15.13
C ILE A 40 12.35 -8.38 -16.54
N LYS A 41 12.08 -7.18 -17.05
CA LYS A 41 12.50 -6.78 -18.41
C LYS A 41 14.01 -6.96 -18.60
N LYS A 42 14.82 -6.51 -17.64
CA LYS A 42 16.27 -6.73 -17.66
C LYS A 42 16.64 -8.21 -17.68
N ALA A 43 15.96 -9.02 -16.87
CA ALA A 43 16.17 -10.45 -16.83
C ALA A 43 15.84 -11.15 -18.15
N VAL A 44 14.90 -10.64 -18.96
CA VAL A 44 14.59 -11.25 -20.27
C VAL A 44 15.43 -10.67 -21.42
N GLU A 45 15.97 -9.45 -21.27
CA GLU A 45 16.82 -8.81 -22.27
C GLU A 45 18.24 -9.40 -22.31
N ASP A 46 18.72 -9.95 -21.20
CA ASP A 46 19.99 -10.67 -21.12
C ASP A 46 19.82 -12.07 -21.72
N ARG A 47 20.22 -12.21 -23.00
CA ARG A 47 19.97 -13.41 -23.82
C ARG A 47 20.99 -14.54 -23.63
N ASP A 48 22.08 -14.27 -22.92
CA ASP A 48 23.20 -15.22 -22.79
C ASP A 48 23.07 -16.12 -21.54
N GLN A 49 22.02 -15.92 -20.73
CA GLN A 49 21.81 -16.67 -19.50
C GLN A 49 20.88 -17.89 -19.68
N PRO A 50 21.04 -18.94 -18.86
CA PRO A 50 20.11 -20.08 -18.83
C PRO A 50 18.67 -19.67 -18.49
N PHE A 51 17.69 -20.42 -19.01
CA PHE A 51 16.28 -20.14 -18.77
C PHE A 51 15.90 -20.17 -17.28
N GLU A 52 16.47 -21.11 -16.52
CA GLU A 52 16.27 -21.22 -15.07
C GLU A 52 16.70 -19.94 -14.34
N GLU A 53 17.76 -19.29 -14.83
CA GLU A 53 18.25 -18.03 -14.28
C GLU A 53 17.28 -16.87 -14.58
N ILE A 54 16.70 -16.82 -15.79
CA ILE A 54 15.65 -15.85 -16.16
C ILE A 54 14.44 -16.01 -15.23
N VAL A 55 14.00 -17.25 -15.00
CA VAL A 55 12.86 -17.55 -14.12
C VAL A 55 13.16 -17.12 -12.69
N TRP A 56 14.34 -17.44 -12.17
CA TRP A 56 14.74 -17.06 -10.82
C TRP A 56 14.83 -15.54 -10.64
N LYS A 57 15.48 -14.84 -11.57
CA LYS A 57 15.56 -13.36 -11.56
C LYS A 57 14.17 -12.73 -11.64
N SER A 58 13.27 -13.30 -12.44
CA SER A 58 11.88 -12.83 -12.55
C SER A 58 11.10 -13.01 -11.24
N PHE A 59 11.32 -14.13 -10.55
CA PHE A 59 10.71 -14.39 -9.25
C PHE A 59 11.21 -13.43 -8.16
N GLU A 60 12.52 -13.15 -8.12
CA GLU A 60 13.11 -12.18 -7.20
C GLU A 60 12.60 -10.75 -7.50
N ALA A 61 12.47 -10.38 -8.78
CA ALA A 61 11.86 -9.12 -9.18
C ALA A 61 10.39 -9.00 -8.72
N PHE A 62 9.61 -10.09 -8.82
CA PHE A 62 8.24 -10.12 -8.31
C PHE A 62 8.18 -9.90 -6.80
N LYS A 63 9.00 -10.61 -6.01
CA LYS A 63 9.10 -10.41 -4.56
C LYS A 63 9.43 -8.97 -4.21
N LYS A 64 10.39 -8.38 -4.90
CA LYS A 64 10.79 -6.98 -4.71
C LYS A 64 9.62 -6.03 -4.96
N GLY A 65 8.85 -6.23 -6.02
CA GLY A 65 7.65 -5.45 -6.29
C GLY A 65 6.59 -5.58 -5.20
N VAL A 66 6.34 -6.80 -4.71
CA VAL A 66 5.39 -7.06 -3.61
C VAL A 66 5.84 -6.37 -2.32
N LEU A 67 7.12 -6.51 -1.94
CA LEU A 67 7.68 -5.87 -0.75
C LEU A 67 7.61 -4.35 -0.85
N PHE A 68 7.86 -3.80 -2.03
CA PHE A 68 7.74 -2.36 -2.28
C PHE A 68 6.31 -1.87 -2.07
N ALA A 69 5.31 -2.57 -2.63
CA ALA A 69 3.90 -2.25 -2.43
C ALA A 69 3.48 -2.37 -0.96
N ALA A 70 3.91 -3.44 -0.28
CA ALA A 70 3.63 -3.66 1.13
C ALA A 70 4.20 -2.53 2.00
N LYS A 71 5.44 -2.11 1.74
CA LYS A 71 6.06 -0.99 2.45
C LYS A 71 5.24 0.30 2.29
N GLN A 72 4.82 0.64 1.08
CA GLN A 72 3.98 1.83 0.86
C GLN A 72 2.67 1.77 1.66
N LEU A 73 2.02 0.60 1.75
CA LEU A 73 0.80 0.46 2.54
C LEU A 73 1.04 0.61 4.03
N VAL A 74 2.18 0.13 4.54
CA VAL A 74 2.60 0.35 5.93
C VAL A 74 2.85 1.84 6.17
N ASP A 75 3.57 2.51 5.28
CA ASP A 75 3.88 3.94 5.37
C ASP A 75 2.59 4.78 5.37
N PHE A 76 1.65 4.50 4.45
CA PHE A 76 0.32 5.15 4.46
C PHE A 76 -0.47 4.88 5.74
N GLY A 77 -0.41 3.67 6.27
CA GLY A 77 -1.05 3.33 7.54
C GLY A 77 -0.45 4.09 8.72
N ALA A 78 0.87 4.27 8.74
CA ALA A 78 1.59 5.05 9.74
C ALA A 78 1.21 6.54 9.68
N GLU A 79 1.17 7.11 8.47
CA GLU A 79 0.74 8.50 8.23
C GLU A 79 -0.73 8.76 8.61
N GLU A 80 -1.60 7.75 8.61
CA GLU A 80 -3.00 7.91 9.04
C GLU A 80 -3.14 7.89 10.57
N VAL A 81 -2.25 7.20 11.30
CA VAL A 81 -2.31 7.08 12.77
C VAL A 81 -1.59 8.21 13.51
N ASP A 82 -0.52 8.77 12.94
CA ASP A 82 0.23 9.84 13.59
C ASP A 82 -0.55 11.18 13.74
N PRO A 83 -1.32 11.67 12.76
CA PRO A 83 -2.17 12.85 12.94
C PRO A 83 -3.33 12.61 13.92
N MET A 84 -3.68 11.35 14.23
CA MET A 84 -4.63 11.03 15.30
C MET A 84 -4.01 11.21 16.70
N LYS A 85 -2.70 10.98 16.86
CA LYS A 85 -2.00 11.19 18.14
C LYS A 85 -1.85 12.67 18.47
N GLU A 86 -1.56 13.52 17.49
CA GLU A 86 -1.43 14.98 17.72
C GLU A 86 -2.76 15.64 18.09
N LYS A 87 -3.87 15.22 17.47
CA LYS A 87 -5.22 15.73 17.83
C LYS A 87 -5.67 15.29 19.21
N SER A 88 -5.24 14.11 19.69
CA SER A 88 -5.55 13.63 21.05
C SER A 88 -4.87 14.47 22.14
N ASN A 89 -3.63 14.92 21.92
CA ASN A 89 -2.88 15.71 22.90
C ASN A 89 -3.34 17.17 23.02
N LYS A 90 -3.97 17.73 21.98
CA LYS A 90 -4.54 19.10 22.04
C LYS A 90 -5.81 19.17 22.90
N ASN A 91 -6.60 18.09 22.96
CA ASN A 91 -7.82 18.01 23.76
C ASN A 91 -7.60 17.61 25.24
N LYS A 92 -6.36 17.31 25.66
CA LYS A 92 -6.03 17.02 27.08
C LYS A 92 -5.44 18.22 27.83
N ARG A 93 -5.38 19.40 27.20
CA ARG A 93 -4.82 20.64 27.79
C ARG A 93 -5.85 21.78 27.90
N HIS A 94 -7.14 21.45 27.94
CA HIS A 94 -8.23 22.39 28.24
C HIS A 94 -9.07 21.88 29.40
#